data_AF-A0A6M0IQD0-F1
#
_entry.id   AF-A0A6M0IQD0-F1
#
_cell.length_a   1.000
_cell.length_b   1.000
_cell.length_c   1.000
_cell.angle_alpha   90.00
_cell.angle_beta   90.00
_cell.angle_gamma   90.00
#
_symmetry.space_group_name_H-M   'P 1'
#
loop_
_entity.id
_entity.type
_entity.pdbx_description
1 polymer ?
#
loop_
_entity_poly.entity_id
_entity_poly.type
_entity_poly.pdbx_seq_one_letter_code
_entity_poly.pdbx_strand_id
1 'polypeptide(L)'
;MLSGHFTKLYPPASVNLQLGVDFERDYGKATYSIDEFNAPLQQIKPDLIIVRLGENVADDDVQSRHFESQFQQLLDRLATYGQPVKIVITTSVWYRPQTDAVIRKVTAEKGHTLVDLSCMVGQGQYFASQYTNPGVAAHPNDSGMDRIAELIWAKIQ
;
A
#
# COMPACT_ATOMS: atom_id res chain seq x y z
N MET A 1 -2.28 -16.21 1.29
CA MET A 1 -1.37 -15.11 1.71
C MET A 1 -0.18 -14.93 0.75
N LEU A 2 0.16 -13.68 0.43
CA LEU A 2 1.19 -13.32 -0.57
C LEU A 2 2.60 -13.83 -0.27
N SER A 3 3.06 -13.76 0.98
CA SER A 3 4.38 -14.27 1.40
C SER A 3 4.53 -15.76 1.11
N GLY A 4 3.46 -16.54 1.24
CA GLY A 4 3.45 -17.96 0.90
C GLY A 4 3.71 -18.25 -0.58
N HIS A 5 3.27 -17.37 -1.48
CA HIS A 5 3.60 -17.50 -2.92
C HIS A 5 5.09 -17.29 -3.16
N PHE A 6 5.69 -16.27 -2.54
CA PHE A 6 7.12 -16.02 -2.64
C PHE A 6 7.94 -17.17 -2.08
N THR A 7 7.69 -17.63 -0.85
CA THR A 7 8.47 -18.72 -0.25
C THR A 7 8.32 -20.03 -1.03
N LYS A 8 7.17 -20.29 -1.64
CA LYS A 8 6.93 -21.51 -2.43
C LYS A 8 7.65 -21.49 -3.78
N LEU A 9 7.59 -20.38 -4.50
CA LEU A 9 8.10 -20.27 -5.88
C LEU A 9 9.53 -19.75 -5.95
N TYR A 10 9.95 -19.00 -4.93
CA TYR A 10 11.27 -18.43 -4.77
C TYR A 10 11.77 -18.67 -3.34
N PRO A 11 12.17 -19.91 -2.98
CA PRO A 11 12.59 -20.24 -1.60
C PRO A 11 13.68 -19.35 -0.99
N PRO A 12 14.63 -18.77 -1.75
CA PRO A 12 15.59 -17.82 -1.20
C PRO A 12 15.03 -16.41 -0.91
N ALA A 13 13.82 -16.10 -1.39
CA ALA A 13 13.22 -14.79 -1.19
C ALA A 13 12.91 -14.55 0.29
N SER A 14 13.23 -13.34 0.77
CA SER A 14 12.84 -12.86 2.10
C SER A 14 11.74 -11.81 1.96
N VAL A 15 10.77 -11.86 2.86
CA VAL A 15 9.67 -10.88 2.90
C VAL A 15 9.76 -10.13 4.22
N ASN A 16 9.87 -8.81 4.14
CA ASN A 16 9.98 -7.93 5.29
C ASN A 16 8.78 -6.98 5.33
N LEU A 17 8.08 -6.94 6.47
CA LEU A 17 6.97 -6.03 6.69
C LEU A 17 7.49 -4.72 7.30
N GLN A 18 7.08 -3.59 6.70
CA GLN A 18 7.31 -2.25 7.25
C GLN A 18 5.95 -1.59 7.50
N LEU A 19 5.82 -0.93 8.64
CA LEU A 19 4.62 -0.16 8.96
C LEU A 19 4.78 1.23 8.37
N GLY A 20 3.76 1.71 7.65
CA GLY A 20 3.69 3.07 7.11
C GLY A 20 2.58 3.90 7.74
N VAL A 21 2.29 3.65 9.02
CA VAL A 21 1.15 4.26 9.75
C VAL A 21 1.31 5.76 9.85
N ASP A 22 2.54 6.24 10.03
CA ASP A 22 2.84 7.66 10.20
C ASP A 22 2.61 8.40 8.88
N PHE A 23 3.07 7.89 7.73
CA PHE A 23 2.73 8.47 6.43
C PHE A 23 1.23 8.61 6.24
N GLU A 24 0.43 7.56 6.46
CA GLU A 24 -1.01 7.63 6.19
C GLU A 24 -1.77 8.63 7.08
N ARG A 25 -1.29 8.87 8.30
CA ARG A 25 -2.00 9.70 9.30
C ARG A 25 -1.46 11.11 9.40
N ASP A 26 -0.18 11.29 9.13
CA ASP A 26 0.56 12.51 9.45
C ASP A 26 1.20 13.20 8.24
N TYR A 27 1.05 12.67 7.01
CA TYR A 27 1.52 13.35 5.80
C TYR A 27 1.09 14.82 5.77
N GLY A 28 2.01 15.67 5.29
CA GLY A 28 1.80 17.12 5.19
C GLY A 28 1.80 17.87 6.54
N LYS A 29 1.87 17.19 7.70
CA LYS A 29 2.09 17.85 9.00
C LYS A 29 3.54 18.25 9.15
N ALA A 30 3.80 19.36 9.84
CA ALA A 30 5.16 19.85 10.10
C ALA A 30 6.02 18.87 10.93
N THR A 31 5.40 17.96 11.68
CA THR A 31 6.07 16.96 12.52
C THR A 31 6.37 15.66 11.78
N TYR A 32 5.83 15.46 10.58
CA TYR A 32 6.01 14.24 9.82
C TYR A 32 7.31 14.29 9.01
N SER A 33 8.05 13.18 9.02
CA SER A 33 9.22 13.00 8.18
C SER A 33 9.08 11.75 7.32
N ILE A 34 9.27 11.92 6.01
CA ILE A 34 9.30 10.84 5.03
C ILE A 34 10.52 9.91 5.18
N ASP A 35 11.47 10.29 6.05
CA ASP A 35 12.67 9.52 6.33
C ASP A 35 12.40 8.22 7.11
N GLU A 36 11.17 7.96 7.58
CA GLU A 36 10.80 6.75 8.32
C GLU A 36 11.22 5.45 7.60
N PHE A 37 11.26 5.46 6.27
CA PHE A 37 11.64 4.30 5.46
C PHE A 37 13.14 4.20 5.14
N ASN A 38 13.94 5.23 5.43
CA ASN A 38 15.36 5.27 5.04
C ASN A 38 16.16 4.11 5.64
N ALA A 39 16.04 3.86 6.95
CA ALA A 39 16.79 2.79 7.62
C ALA A 39 16.39 1.39 7.12
N PRO A 40 15.09 1.04 7.02
CA PRO A 40 14.66 -0.22 6.39
C PRO A 40 15.20 -0.41 4.97
N LEU A 41 15.12 0.62 4.11
CA LEU A 41 15.62 0.53 2.74
C LEU A 41 17.13 0.27 2.67
N GLN A 42 17.91 0.93 3.55
CA GLN A 42 19.36 0.74 3.67
C GLN A 42 19.74 -0.68 4.11
N GLN A 43 18.98 -1.24 5.06
CA GLN A 43 19.25 -2.55 5.64
C GLN A 43 18.80 -3.70 4.73
N ILE A 44 17.58 -3.60 4.17
CA ILE A 44 16.95 -4.66 3.40
C ILE A 44 17.43 -4.66 1.95
N LYS A 45 17.63 -3.47 1.36
CA LYS A 45 17.96 -3.28 -0.07
C LYS A 45 17.01 -4.08 -0.98
N PRO A 46 15.70 -3.81 -0.93
CA PRO A 46 14.70 -4.64 -1.60
C PRO A 46 14.83 -4.59 -3.12
N ASP A 47 14.54 -5.71 -3.78
CA ASP A 47 14.36 -5.80 -5.23
C ASP A 47 12.93 -5.43 -5.67
N LEU A 48 11.97 -5.58 -4.74
CA LEU A 48 10.55 -5.29 -4.91
C LEU A 48 9.98 -4.63 -3.64
N ILE A 49 9.28 -3.52 -3.81
CA ILE A 49 8.49 -2.87 -2.77
C ILE A 49 7.02 -2.91 -3.18
N ILE A 50 6.17 -3.40 -2.27
CA ILE A 50 4.72 -3.37 -2.42
C ILE A 50 4.17 -2.34 -1.45
N VAL A 51 3.75 -1.20 -1.98
CA VAL A 51 3.17 -0.10 -1.21
C VAL A 51 1.66 -0.33 -1.09
N ARG A 52 1.23 -0.73 0.11
CA ARG A 52 -0.19 -0.83 0.46
C ARG A 52 -0.53 0.26 1.46
N LEU A 53 -1.23 1.28 0.98
CA LEU A 53 -1.69 2.42 1.77
C LEU A 53 -2.99 2.96 1.18
N GLY A 54 -3.66 3.82 1.95
CA GLY A 54 -4.87 4.53 1.59
C GLY A 54 -6.01 4.27 2.55
N GLU A 55 -5.99 3.15 3.29
CA GLU A 55 -6.95 2.84 4.33
C GLU A 55 -7.00 3.94 5.41
N ASN A 56 -5.84 4.38 5.92
CA ASN A 56 -5.79 5.38 6.99
C ASN A 56 -5.67 6.82 6.50
N VAL A 57 -5.57 7.04 5.19
CA VAL A 57 -5.63 8.39 4.59
C VAL A 57 -7.09 8.83 4.57
N ALA A 58 -7.41 9.94 5.22
CA ALA A 58 -8.76 10.51 5.18
C ALA A 58 -8.95 11.30 3.88
N ASP A 59 -10.04 11.05 3.14
CA ASP A 59 -10.34 11.79 1.90
C ASP A 59 -10.41 13.31 2.13
N ASP A 60 -10.92 13.74 3.28
CA ASP A 60 -11.03 15.15 3.67
C ASP A 60 -9.66 15.84 3.83
N ASP A 61 -8.61 15.05 4.09
CA ASP A 61 -7.24 15.54 4.25
C ASP A 61 -6.45 15.53 2.92
N VAL A 62 -6.98 14.91 1.85
CA VAL A 62 -6.26 14.73 0.57
C VAL A 62 -5.84 16.08 -0.02
N GLN A 63 -6.77 17.01 -0.10
CA GLN A 63 -6.50 18.34 -0.65
C GLN A 63 -5.75 19.24 0.34
N SER A 64 -6.22 19.29 1.59
CA SER A 64 -5.71 20.24 2.60
C SER A 64 -4.27 19.95 3.03
N ARG A 65 -3.84 18.68 2.97
CA ARG A 65 -2.46 18.26 3.30
C ARG A 65 -1.63 17.89 2.07
N HIS A 66 -2.10 18.26 0.87
CA HIS A 66 -1.39 18.07 -0.39
C HIS A 66 -0.93 16.62 -0.65
N PHE A 67 -1.83 15.66 -0.42
CA PHE A 67 -1.51 14.23 -0.48
C PHE A 67 -0.83 13.81 -1.79
N GLU A 68 -1.23 14.36 -2.93
CA GLU A 68 -0.59 14.07 -4.23
C GLU A 68 0.91 14.35 -4.22
N SER A 69 1.32 15.52 -3.75
CA SER A 69 2.74 15.88 -3.68
C SER A 69 3.49 15.04 -2.64
N GLN A 70 2.86 14.74 -1.50
CA GLN A 70 3.44 13.89 -0.46
C GLN A 70 3.65 12.46 -0.96
N PHE A 71 2.66 11.92 -1.68
CA PHE A 71 2.72 10.58 -2.25
C PHE A 71 3.72 10.50 -3.41
N GLN A 72 3.84 11.53 -4.25
CA GLN A 72 4.90 11.63 -5.25
C GLN A 72 6.29 11.57 -4.59
N GLN A 73 6.50 12.37 -3.53
CA GLN A 73 7.77 12.37 -2.79
C GLN A 73 8.07 11.02 -2.15
N LEU A 74 7.05 10.31 -1.66
CA LEU A 74 7.21 8.96 -1.11
C LEU A 74 7.70 8.00 -2.20
N LEU A 75 7.03 7.97 -3.34
CA LEU A 75 7.43 7.05 -4.42
C LEU A 75 8.82 7.39 -4.98
N ASP A 76 9.16 8.67 -5.11
CA ASP A 76 10.51 9.09 -5.50
C ASP A 76 11.56 8.64 -4.48
N ARG A 77 11.25 8.77 -3.19
CA ARG A 77 12.12 8.30 -2.12
C ARG A 77 12.33 6.80 -2.21
N LEU A 78 11.26 6.02 -2.30
CA LEU A 78 11.34 4.56 -2.39
C LEU A 78 12.11 4.10 -3.65
N ALA A 79 11.91 4.78 -4.79
CA ALA A 79 12.50 4.38 -6.08
C ALA A 79 13.99 4.69 -6.22
N THR A 80 14.49 5.73 -5.54
CA THR A 80 15.84 6.25 -5.73
C THR A 80 16.80 5.92 -4.60
N TYR A 81 16.33 5.25 -3.54
CA TYR A 81 17.15 5.00 -2.38
C TYR A 81 18.12 3.83 -2.57
N GLY A 82 19.38 4.16 -2.87
CA GLY A 82 20.49 3.22 -2.95
C GLY A 82 20.61 2.49 -4.29
N GLN A 83 19.50 1.97 -4.83
CA GLN A 83 19.46 1.25 -6.11
C GLN A 83 18.06 1.30 -6.74
N PRO A 84 17.91 1.13 -8.06
CA PRO A 84 16.61 0.96 -8.69
C PRO A 84 15.84 -0.23 -8.09
N VAL A 85 14.56 -0.04 -7.79
CA VAL A 85 13.68 -1.06 -7.20
C VAL A 85 12.34 -1.11 -7.94
N LYS A 86 11.77 -2.30 -8.10
CA LYS A 86 10.41 -2.45 -8.65
C LYS A 86 9.40 -2.00 -7.59
N ILE A 87 8.52 -1.07 -7.93
CA ILE A 87 7.45 -0.61 -7.03
C ILE A 87 6.09 -1.01 -7.59
N VAL A 88 5.28 -1.61 -6.71
CA VAL A 88 3.90 -2.00 -6.96
C VAL A 88 3.04 -1.33 -5.90
N ILE A 89 1.95 -0.70 -6.31
CA ILE A 89 1.08 0.08 -5.43
C ILE A 89 -0.33 -0.52 -5.48
N THR A 90 -1.00 -0.61 -4.33
CA THR A 90 -2.43 -0.95 -4.27
C THR A 90 -3.29 0.28 -4.00
N THR A 91 -4.52 0.31 -4.51
CA THR A 91 -5.55 1.22 -3.95
C THR A 91 -6.09 0.68 -2.62
N SER A 92 -6.91 1.46 -1.92
CA SER A 92 -7.56 1.02 -0.68
C SER A 92 -8.56 -0.11 -0.93
N VAL A 93 -8.77 -0.96 0.08
CA VAL A 93 -9.94 -1.86 0.12
C VAL A 93 -11.19 -1.17 0.66
N TRP A 94 -11.07 0.02 1.24
CA TRP A 94 -12.17 0.85 1.70
C TRP A 94 -12.60 1.85 0.64
N TYR A 95 -13.82 2.40 0.76
CA TYR A 95 -14.25 3.47 -0.13
C TYR A 95 -13.48 4.76 0.19
N ARG A 96 -12.46 5.05 -0.63
CA ARG A 96 -11.56 6.20 -0.50
C ARG A 96 -11.41 6.95 -1.83
N PRO A 97 -12.49 7.54 -2.39
CA PRO A 97 -12.49 8.04 -3.76
C PRO A 97 -11.43 9.11 -4.06
N GLN A 98 -11.12 10.02 -3.13
CA GLN A 98 -10.14 11.09 -3.37
C GLN A 98 -8.73 10.53 -3.24
N THR A 99 -8.46 9.76 -2.19
CA THR A 99 -7.17 9.09 -1.97
C THR A 99 -6.83 8.16 -3.13
N ASP A 100 -7.76 7.28 -3.52
CA ASP A 100 -7.53 6.32 -4.59
C ASP A 100 -7.36 7.02 -5.95
N ALA A 101 -8.04 8.14 -6.20
CA ALA A 101 -7.83 8.92 -7.42
C ALA A 101 -6.38 9.44 -7.50
N VAL A 102 -5.85 9.98 -6.39
CA VAL A 102 -4.45 10.41 -6.30
C VAL A 102 -3.49 9.22 -6.46
N ILE A 103 -3.75 8.10 -5.78
CA ILE A 103 -2.92 6.88 -5.90
C ILE A 103 -2.84 6.42 -7.35
N ARG A 104 -3.98 6.32 -8.04
CA ARG A 104 -4.04 5.93 -9.45
C ARG A 104 -3.25 6.88 -10.34
N LYS A 105 -3.49 8.18 -10.18
CA LYS A 105 -2.84 9.24 -10.97
C LYS A 105 -1.32 9.19 -10.81
N VAL A 106 -0.83 9.31 -9.58
CA VAL A 106 0.61 9.39 -9.28
C VAL A 106 1.33 8.10 -9.67
N THR A 107 0.72 6.94 -9.42
CA THR A 107 1.27 5.64 -9.83
C THR A 107 1.46 5.57 -11.34
N ALA A 108 0.46 6.01 -12.12
CA ALA A 108 0.52 6.04 -13.57
C ALA A 108 1.55 7.06 -14.09
N GLU A 109 1.57 8.28 -13.54
CA GLU A 109 2.52 9.34 -13.92
C GLU A 109 3.98 8.93 -13.70
N LYS A 110 4.26 8.19 -12.62
CA LYS A 110 5.61 7.68 -12.32
C LYS A 110 5.94 6.35 -13.00
N GLY A 111 5.01 5.78 -13.77
CA GLY A 111 5.23 4.53 -14.50
C GLY A 111 5.38 3.29 -13.60
N HIS A 112 4.83 3.33 -12.38
CA HIS A 112 4.84 2.19 -11.47
C HIS A 112 3.63 1.26 -11.71
N THR A 113 3.70 0.05 -11.18
CA THR A 113 2.62 -0.93 -11.35
C THR A 113 1.50 -0.67 -10.36
N LEU A 114 0.28 -0.50 -10.86
CA LEU A 114 -0.93 -0.39 -10.04
C LEU A 114 -1.66 -1.74 -9.93
N VAL A 115 -2.08 -2.07 -8.72
CA VAL A 115 -3.03 -3.14 -8.39
C VAL A 115 -4.30 -2.49 -7.84
N ASP A 116 -5.35 -2.40 -8.66
CA ASP A 116 -6.61 -1.81 -8.25
C ASP A 116 -7.44 -2.80 -7.43
N LEU A 117 -7.73 -2.44 -6.18
CA LEU A 117 -8.51 -3.24 -5.23
C LEU A 117 -9.99 -2.82 -5.14
N SER A 118 -10.44 -1.87 -5.98
CA SER A 118 -11.82 -1.35 -5.95
C SER A 118 -12.90 -2.43 -6.11
N CYS A 119 -12.57 -3.56 -6.75
CA CYS A 119 -13.49 -4.72 -6.85
C CYS A 119 -13.87 -5.32 -5.49
N MET A 120 -13.15 -4.99 -4.41
CA MET A 120 -13.45 -5.44 -3.05
C MET A 120 -14.31 -4.45 -2.27
N VAL A 121 -14.42 -3.19 -2.70
CA VAL A 121 -15.13 -2.16 -1.94
C VAL A 121 -16.62 -2.52 -1.82
N GLY A 122 -17.14 -2.51 -0.60
CA GLY A 122 -18.54 -2.85 -0.30
C GLY A 122 -18.90 -4.34 -0.44
N GLN A 123 -17.92 -5.21 -0.71
CA GLN A 123 -18.13 -6.63 -0.90
C GLN A 123 -17.96 -7.40 0.42
N GLY A 124 -19.07 -7.59 1.14
CA GLY A 124 -19.07 -8.20 2.47
C GLY A 124 -18.34 -9.55 2.58
N GLN A 125 -18.29 -10.36 1.51
CA GLN A 125 -17.57 -11.63 1.52
C GLN A 125 -16.06 -11.51 1.77
N TYR A 126 -15.45 -10.34 1.52
CA TYR A 126 -14.02 -10.12 1.73
C TYR A 126 -13.68 -9.53 3.10
N PHE A 127 -14.67 -9.16 3.91
CA PHE A 127 -14.48 -8.49 5.18
C PHE A 127 -14.92 -9.35 6.35
N ALA A 128 -14.35 -9.07 7.52
CA ALA A 128 -14.60 -9.80 8.75
C ALA A 128 -15.95 -9.41 9.40
N SER A 129 -16.99 -9.25 8.58
CA SER A 129 -18.34 -8.77 8.94
C SER A 129 -19.06 -9.64 9.98
N GLN A 130 -18.54 -10.84 10.26
CA GLN A 130 -19.00 -11.69 11.36
C GLN A 130 -18.70 -11.12 12.76
N TYR A 131 -17.75 -10.19 12.89
CA TYR A 131 -17.40 -9.59 14.17
C TYR A 131 -18.29 -8.37 14.45
N THR A 132 -18.73 -8.23 15.71
CA THR A 132 -19.59 -7.11 16.14
C THR A 132 -18.84 -5.80 16.29
N ASN A 133 -17.53 -5.85 16.52
CA ASN A 133 -16.70 -4.65 16.60
C ASN A 133 -16.54 -4.04 15.20
N PRO A 134 -17.04 -2.82 14.94
CA PRO A 134 -17.00 -2.22 13.60
C PRO A 134 -15.58 -2.00 13.07
N GLY A 135 -14.61 -1.70 13.95
CA GLY A 135 -13.21 -1.56 13.58
C GLY A 135 -12.63 -2.87 13.05
N VAL A 136 -12.94 -3.99 13.70
CA VAL A 136 -12.53 -5.32 13.24
C VAL A 136 -13.29 -5.72 11.98
N ALA A 137 -14.60 -5.49 11.94
CA ALA A 137 -15.48 -5.86 10.83
C ALA A 137 -15.09 -5.18 9.51
N ALA A 138 -14.49 -4.00 9.57
CA ALA A 138 -14.00 -3.27 8.40
C ALA A 138 -12.71 -3.87 7.79
N HIS A 139 -12.01 -4.78 8.48
CA HIS A 139 -10.78 -5.37 7.97
C HIS A 139 -11.04 -6.62 7.11
N PRO A 140 -10.17 -6.90 6.12
CA PRO A 140 -10.27 -8.11 5.32
C PRO A 140 -10.26 -9.38 6.17
N ASN A 141 -11.13 -10.34 5.83
CA ASN A 141 -11.07 -11.70 6.35
C ASN A 141 -10.07 -12.54 5.52
N ASP A 142 -9.98 -13.86 5.78
CA ASP A 142 -9.07 -14.75 5.05
C ASP A 142 -9.31 -14.72 3.53
N SER A 143 -10.57 -14.77 3.08
CA SER A 143 -10.93 -14.65 1.65
C SER A 143 -10.54 -13.29 1.06
N GLY A 144 -10.65 -12.20 1.84
CA GLY A 144 -10.18 -10.89 1.44
C GLY A 144 -8.66 -10.82 1.33
N MET A 145 -7.93 -11.38 2.29
CA MET A 145 -6.47 -11.43 2.28
C MET A 145 -5.93 -12.28 1.11
N ASP A 146 -6.61 -13.37 0.77
CA ASP A 146 -6.27 -14.17 -0.40
C ASP A 146 -6.59 -13.44 -1.70
N ARG A 147 -7.73 -12.75 -1.79
CA ARG A 147 -8.06 -11.94 -2.97
C ARG A 147 -7.04 -10.84 -3.24
N ILE A 148 -6.60 -10.15 -2.18
CA ILE A 148 -5.53 -9.14 -2.27
C ILE A 148 -4.24 -9.80 -2.80
N ALA A 149 -3.86 -10.95 -2.23
CA ALA A 149 -2.65 -11.64 -2.65
C ALA A 149 -2.71 -12.07 -4.13
N GLU A 150 -3.85 -12.59 -4.60
CA GLU A 150 -4.06 -12.96 -6.01
C GLU A 150 -3.92 -11.76 -6.95
N LEU A 151 -4.56 -10.63 -6.61
CA LEU A 151 -4.54 -9.42 -7.42
C LEU A 151 -3.12 -8.83 -7.54
N ILE A 152 -2.38 -8.84 -6.42
CA ILE A 152 -0.96 -8.43 -6.43
C ILE A 152 -0.13 -9.41 -7.24
N TRP A 153 -0.27 -10.72 -6.98
CA TRP A 153 0.51 -11.77 -7.64
C TRP A 153 0.36 -11.72 -9.17
N ALA A 154 -0.87 -11.51 -9.67
CA ALA A 154 -1.16 -11.40 -11.09
C ALA A 154 -0.43 -10.26 -11.81
N LYS A 155 0.12 -9.27 -11.08
CA LYS A 155 0.88 -8.14 -11.62
C LYS A 155 2.39 -8.29 -11.50
N ILE A 156 2.87 -9.25 -10.72
CA ILE A 156 4.30 -9.35 -10.37
C ILE A 156 4.96 -10.66 -10.75
N GLN A 157 4.18 -11.70 -11.08
CA GLN A 157 4.67 -12.96 -11.63
C GLN A 157 5.34 -12.81 -13.00
#